data_AF-A0A2V5SWS0-F1
#
_entry.id   AF-A0A2V5SWS0-F1
#
_cell.length_a   1.000
_cell.length_b   1.000
_cell.length_c   1.000
_cell.angle_alpha   90.00
_cell.angle_beta   90.00
_cell.angle_gamma   90.00
#
_symmetry.space_group_name_H-M   'P 1'
#
loop_
_entity.id
_entity.type
_entity.pdbx_description
1 polymer ?
#
loop_
_entity_poly.entity_id
_entity_poly.type
_entity_poly.pdbx_seq_one_letter_code
_entity_poly.pdbx_strand_id
1 'polypeptide(L)'
;MQSATGIAPIETCRLCLRVFELADLDALAKINSDPEVMRYTGDGSPVSTEQTEKRLHAYMEHWRQHGFGLRAAINKHNHAFGGFCGLQFVAGTQEIELGFRLAKQ
;
A
#
# COMPACT_ATOMS: atom_id res chain seq x y z
N MET A 1 8.37 -13.14 -13.91
CA MET A 1 7.94 -12.85 -12.53
C MET A 1 6.43 -12.69 -12.60
N GLN A 2 5.67 -13.62 -12.00
CA GLN A 2 4.23 -13.75 -12.27
C GLN A 2 3.47 -12.59 -11.62
N SER A 3 2.90 -11.70 -12.44
CA SER A 3 1.90 -10.73 -12.01
C SER A 3 0.71 -11.47 -11.38
N ALA A 4 0.09 -10.88 -10.35
CA ALA A 4 -1.18 -11.35 -9.80
C ALA A 4 -2.28 -11.21 -10.87
N THR A 5 -2.38 -12.17 -11.80
CA THR A 5 -3.04 -12.02 -13.11
C THR A 5 -4.58 -12.09 -13.04
N GLY A 6 -5.18 -12.08 -11.85
CA GLY A 6 -6.64 -12.29 -11.68
C GLY A 6 -7.45 -11.09 -11.20
N ILE A 7 -6.82 -10.03 -10.68
CA ILE A 7 -7.54 -8.94 -10.00
C ILE A 7 -7.39 -7.66 -10.80
N ALA A 8 -8.50 -7.18 -11.36
CA ALA A 8 -8.52 -5.94 -12.12
C ALA A 8 -8.11 -4.73 -11.24
N PRO A 9 -7.31 -3.80 -11.78
CA PRO A 9 -7.08 -2.52 -11.12
C PRO A 9 -8.37 -1.69 -11.09
N ILE A 10 -8.48 -0.80 -10.10
CA ILE A 10 -9.52 0.23 -10.08
C ILE A 10 -8.94 1.47 -10.75
N GLU A 11 -9.57 1.90 -11.83
CA GLU A 11 -9.15 3.07 -12.60
C GLU A 11 -9.96 4.30 -12.22
N THR A 12 -9.27 5.43 -12.12
CA THR A 12 -9.88 6.76 -11.98
C THR A 12 -9.32 7.69 -13.05
N CYS A 13 -9.72 8.96 -13.03
CA CYS A 13 -9.16 9.98 -13.92
C CYS A 13 -7.64 10.13 -13.77
N ARG A 14 -7.10 9.96 -12.55
CA ARG A 14 -5.69 10.26 -12.23
C ARG A 14 -4.89 9.06 -11.69
N LEU A 15 -5.56 8.05 -11.15
CA LEU A 15 -4.94 6.94 -10.44
C LEU A 15 -5.34 5.59 -11.02
N CYS A 16 -4.37 4.68 -11.07
CA CYS A 16 -4.56 3.24 -11.18
C CYS A 16 -4.31 2.63 -9.79
N LEU A 17 -5.34 2.03 -9.19
CA LEU A 17 -5.23 1.35 -7.90
C LEU A 17 -5.09 -0.16 -8.14
N ARG A 18 -3.87 -0.67 -8.04
CA ARG A 18 -3.54 -2.09 -8.27
C ARG A 18 -3.08 -2.79 -7.01
N VAL A 19 -3.10 -4.13 -7.03
CA VAL A 19 -2.49 -4.93 -5.96
C VAL A 19 -1.00 -4.59 -5.88
N PHE A 20 -0.46 -4.63 -4.66
CA PHE A 20 0.95 -4.45 -4.41
C PHE A 20 1.79 -5.56 -5.08
N GLU A 21 2.98 -5.17 -5.53
CA GLU A 21 4.01 -6.09 -6.02
C GLU A 21 5.31 -5.85 -5.26
N LEU A 22 6.22 -6.84 -5.24
CA LEU A 22 7.51 -6.69 -4.54
C LEU A 22 8.35 -5.52 -5.07
N ALA A 23 8.18 -5.16 -6.35
CA ALA A 23 8.82 -4.01 -6.96
C ALA A 23 8.41 -2.66 -6.34
N ASP A 24 7.32 -2.61 -5.56
CA ASP A 24 6.87 -1.40 -4.87
C ASP A 24 7.65 -1.11 -3.58
N LEU A 25 8.50 -2.05 -3.12
CA LEU A 25 9.18 -1.95 -1.82
C LEU A 25 9.95 -0.65 -1.67
N ASP A 26 10.80 -0.29 -2.63
CA ASP A 26 11.66 0.90 -2.53
C ASP A 26 10.83 2.18 -2.44
N ALA A 27 9.78 2.29 -3.26
CA ALA A 27 8.90 3.45 -3.27
C ALA A 27 8.09 3.54 -1.96
N LEU A 28 7.56 2.42 -1.48
CA LEU A 28 6.82 2.37 -0.22
C LEU A 28 7.73 2.66 0.98
N ALA A 29 8.97 2.16 0.98
CA ALA A 29 9.96 2.41 2.04
C ALA A 29 10.36 3.88 2.09
N LYS A 30 10.48 4.56 0.94
CA LYS A 30 10.72 6.00 0.88
C LYS A 30 9.59 6.79 1.55
N ILE A 31 8.34 6.41 1.30
CA ILE A 31 7.17 7.05 1.93
C ILE A 31 7.12 6.75 3.43
N ASN A 32 7.35 5.49 3.81
CA ASN A 32 7.32 5.04 5.19
C ASN A 32 8.49 5.56 6.05
N SER A 33 9.58 5.97 5.44
CA SER A 33 10.71 6.60 6.14
C SER A 33 10.61 8.12 6.21
N ASP A 34 9.62 8.74 5.58
CA ASP A 34 9.37 10.18 5.67
C ASP A 34 8.68 10.52 7.02
N PRO A 35 9.34 11.30 7.91
CA PRO A 35 8.78 11.63 9.23
C PRO A 35 7.54 12.52 9.15
N GLU A 36 7.34 13.28 8.08
CA GLU A 36 6.13 14.08 7.91
C GLU A 36 4.93 13.22 7.54
N VAL A 37 5.14 12.24 6.66
CA VAL A 37 4.11 11.26 6.29
C VAL A 37 3.73 10.39 7.49
N MET A 38 4.72 9.97 8.28
CA MET A 38 4.53 9.05 9.40
C MET A 38 4.07 9.70 10.70
N ARG A 39 4.11 11.04 10.81
CA ARG A 39 3.83 11.81 12.06
C ARG A 39 2.58 11.35 12.82
N TYR A 40 1.52 10.94 12.12
CA TYR A 40 0.24 10.51 12.71
C TYR A 40 -0.08 9.03 12.50
N THR A 41 0.89 8.23 12.05
CA THR A 41 0.75 6.79 11.86
C THR A 41 1.46 6.06 12.99
N GLY A 42 0.75 5.15 13.67
CA GLY A 42 1.34 4.33 14.74
C GLY A 42 1.86 5.20 15.88
N ASP A 43 3.16 5.08 16.18
CA ASP A 43 3.86 5.87 17.20
C ASP A 43 4.44 7.19 16.65
N GLY A 44 4.23 7.50 15.37
CA GLY A 44 4.76 8.69 14.71
C GLY A 44 6.17 8.52 14.15
N SER A 45 6.82 7.37 14.36
CA SER A 45 8.20 7.13 13.95
C SER A 45 8.30 6.72 12.47
N PRO A 46 9.33 7.16 11.74
CA PRO A 46 9.73 6.57 10.47
C PRO A 46 9.92 5.05 10.59
N VAL A 47 9.54 4.33 9.55
CA VAL A 47 9.57 2.86 9.50
C VAL A 47 10.72 2.43 8.58
N SER A 48 11.49 1.43 9.02
CA SER A 48 12.63 0.94 8.26
C SER A 48 12.20 0.20 6.99
N THR A 49 13.13 0.03 6.03
CA THR A 49 12.88 -0.79 4.83
C THR A 49 12.51 -2.22 5.19
N GLU A 50 13.18 -2.84 6.17
CA GLU A 50 12.88 -4.21 6.63
C GLU A 50 11.45 -4.33 7.21
N GLN A 51 11.05 -3.35 8.03
CA GLN A 51 9.68 -3.30 8.56
C GLN A 51 8.66 -3.03 7.45
N THR A 52 9.02 -2.22 6.45
CA THR A 52 8.18 -1.97 5.28
C THR A 52 8.00 -3.22 4.43
N GLU A 53 9.05 -4.00 4.21
CA GLU A 53 9.01 -5.27 3.50
C GLU A 53 8.09 -6.27 4.19
N LYS A 54 8.21 -6.40 5.51
CA LYS A 54 7.28 -7.23 6.32
C LYS A 54 5.82 -6.82 6.14
N ARG A 55 5.54 -5.51 6.12
CA ARG A 55 4.18 -4.98 5.87
C ARG A 55 3.71 -5.24 4.45
N LEU A 56 4.58 -5.07 3.45
CA LEU A 56 4.28 -5.33 2.04
C LEU A 56 3.85 -6.79 1.83
N HIS A 57 4.61 -7.74 2.39
CA HIS A 57 4.24 -9.15 2.38
C HIS A 57 2.89 -9.40 3.05
N ALA A 58 2.63 -8.77 4.21
CA ALA A 58 1.33 -8.89 4.89
C ALA A 58 0.17 -8.35 4.03
N TYR A 59 0.36 -7.25 3.30
CA TYR A 59 -0.67 -6.71 2.39
C TYR A 59 -0.96 -7.66 1.23
N MET A 60 0.08 -8.23 0.62
CA MET A 60 -0.06 -9.21 -0.46
C MET A 60 -0.76 -10.50 0.03
N GLU A 61 -0.40 -10.94 1.24
CA GLU A 61 -1.01 -12.11 1.86
C GLU A 61 -2.49 -11.88 2.24
N HIS A 62 -2.83 -10.70 2.76
CA HIS A 62 -4.22 -10.31 3.03
C HIS A 62 -5.09 -10.42 1.76
N TRP A 63 -4.57 -9.93 0.62
CA TRP A 63 -5.25 -10.10 -0.67
C TRP A 63 -5.48 -11.58 -1.03
N ARG A 64 -4.46 -12.43 -0.82
CA ARG A 64 -4.54 -13.87 -1.09
C ARG A 64 -5.58 -14.57 -0.21
N GLN A 65 -5.70 -14.16 1.06
CA GLN A 65 -6.59 -14.76 2.04
C GLN A 65 -8.04 -14.30 1.91
N HIS A 66 -8.26 -13.02 1.59
CA HIS A 66 -9.58 -12.40 1.73
C HIS A 66 -10.19 -11.90 0.41
N GLY A 67 -9.42 -11.83 -0.67
CA GLY A 67 -9.91 -11.35 -1.97
C GLY A 67 -10.15 -9.83 -2.05
N PHE A 68 -9.80 -9.09 -0.99
CA PHE A 68 -9.72 -7.63 -0.96
C PHE A 68 -8.50 -7.19 -0.14
N GLY A 69 -8.13 -5.91 -0.19
CA GLY A 69 -6.96 -5.40 0.52
C GLY A 69 -6.59 -3.97 0.13
N LEU A 70 -5.50 -3.49 0.73
CA LEU A 70 -4.85 -2.23 0.34
C LEU A 70 -4.29 -2.32 -1.08
N ARG A 71 -4.38 -1.24 -1.84
CA ARG A 71 -3.90 -1.13 -3.22
C ARG A 71 -2.85 -0.04 -3.33
N ALA A 72 -1.80 -0.31 -4.11
CA ALA A 72 -0.84 0.68 -4.54
C ALA A 72 -1.54 1.72 -5.43
N ALA A 73 -1.33 3.01 -5.14
CA ALA A 73 -1.90 4.12 -5.87
C ALA A 73 -0.87 4.67 -6.88
N ILE A 74 -1.03 4.32 -8.15
CA ILE A 74 -0.12 4.73 -9.22
C ILE A 74 -0.71 5.92 -9.96
N ASN A 75 0.05 7.02 -10.07
CA ASN A 75 -0.34 8.18 -10.85
C ASN A 75 -0.24 7.87 -12.36
N LYS A 76 -1.33 8.08 -13.10
CA LYS A 76 -1.42 7.74 -14.53
C LYS A 76 -0.66 8.69 -15.44
N HIS A 77 -0.34 9.90 -14.98
CA HIS A 77 0.33 10.91 -15.80
C HIS A 77 1.85 10.73 -15.80
N ASN A 78 2.44 10.40 -14.66
CA ASN A 78 3.89 10.30 -14.49
C ASN A 78 4.36 8.92 -14.02
N HIS A 79 3.46 7.95 -13.89
CA HIS A 79 3.72 6.59 -13.41
C HIS A 79 4.34 6.52 -12.01
N ALA A 80 4.29 7.61 -11.24
CA ALA A 80 4.83 7.64 -9.90
C ALA A 80 3.97 6.81 -8.93
N PHE A 81 4.64 6.11 -8.03
CA PHE A 81 4.01 5.49 -6.86
C PHE A 81 3.60 6.61 -5.88
N GLY A 82 2.30 6.88 -5.78
CA GLY A 82 1.74 7.95 -4.97
C GLY A 82 1.43 7.56 -3.53
N GLY A 83 1.64 6.31 -3.15
CA GLY A 83 1.24 5.74 -1.86
C GLY A 83 0.28 4.58 -2.03
N PHE A 84 -0.66 4.45 -1.11
CA PHE A 84 -1.67 3.39 -1.15
C PHE A 84 -3.00 3.83 -0.51
N CYS A 85 -4.06 3.13 -0.88
CA CYS A 85 -5.34 3.19 -0.20
C CYS A 85 -6.13 1.89 -0.39
N GLY A 86 -7.09 1.61 0.48
CA GLY A 86 -8.00 0.49 0.31
C GLY A 86 -8.62 0.02 1.62
N LEU A 87 -9.28 -1.14 1.54
CA LEU A 87 -9.92 -1.77 2.69
C LEU A 87 -9.08 -2.94 3.17
N GLN A 88 -9.00 -3.15 4.47
CA GLN A 88 -8.42 -4.36 5.07
C GLN A 88 -9.12 -4.68 6.39
N PHE A 89 -8.96 -5.89 6.89
CA PHE A 89 -9.39 -6.21 8.25
C PHE A 89 -8.47 -5.56 9.28
N VAL A 90 -9.06 -5.04 10.36
CA VAL A 90 -8.32 -4.63 11.55
C VAL A 90 -7.73 -5.89 12.19
N ALA A 91 -6.42 -5.87 12.45
CA ALA A 91 -5.68 -7.03 12.96
C ALA A 91 -6.35 -7.67 14.19
N GLY A 92 -6.62 -8.97 14.09
CA GLY A 92 -7.24 -9.76 15.16
C GLY A 92 -8.76 -9.64 15.26
N THR A 93 -9.42 -8.95 14.32
CA THR A 93 -10.88 -8.78 14.31
C THR A 93 -11.49 -9.12 12.93
N GLN A 94 -12.82 -9.06 12.82
CA GLN A 94 -13.54 -9.13 11.53
C GLN A 94 -14.05 -7.74 11.08
N GLU A 95 -13.61 -6.67 11.74
CA GLU A 95 -13.99 -5.31 11.37
C GLU A 95 -13.12 -4.83 10.20
N ILE A 96 -13.75 -4.13 9.24
CA ILE A 96 -13.07 -3.60 8.06
C ILE A 96 -12.71 -2.14 8.32
N GLU A 97 -11.45 -1.79 8.09
CA GLU A 97 -10.96 -0.42 8.10
C GLU A 97 -10.68 0.09 6.69
N LEU A 98 -10.76 1.42 6.54
CA LEU A 98 -10.21 2.15 5.40
C LEU A 98 -8.81 2.63 5.77
N GLY A 99 -7.79 2.13 5.06
CA GLY A 99 -6.41 2.54 5.22
C GLY A 99 -5.92 3.39 4.04
N PHE A 100 -5.12 4.41 4.30
CA PHE A 100 -4.40 5.15 3.28
C PHE A 100 -3.10 5.75 3.81
N ARG A 101 -2.13 5.93 2.91
CA ARG A 101 -0.93 6.75 3.12
C ARG A 101 -0.46 7.25 1.77
N LEU A 102 -0.26 8.56 1.64
CA LEU A 102 0.16 9.18 0.40
C LEU A 102 1.55 9.77 0.55
N ALA A 103 2.32 9.74 -0.54
CA ALA A 103 3.59 10.45 -0.62
C ALA A 103 3.36 11.96 -0.42
N LYS A 104 4.35 12.63 0.17
CA LYS A 104 4.39 14.09 0.18
C LYS A 104 4.55 14.63 -1.25
N GLN A 105 3.94 15.79 -1.52
CA GLN A 105 4.09 16.51 -2.78
C GLN A 105 5.47 17.16 -2.91
#